data_AF-A0A5S4WYS3-F1
#
_entry.id   AF-A0A5S4WYS3-F1
#
_cell.length_a   1.000
_cell.length_b   1.000
_cell.length_c   1.000
_cell.angle_alpha   90.00
_cell.angle_beta   90.00
_cell.angle_gamma   90.00
#
_symmetry.space_group_name_H-M   'P 1'
#
loop_
_entity.id
_entity.type
_entity.pdbx_description
1 polymer ?
#
loop_
_entity_poly.entity_id
_entity_poly.type
_entity_poly.pdbx_seq_one_letter_code
_entity_poly.pdbx_strand_id
1 'polypeptide(L)'
;MNKSEALTDREQKLLIALVKMVDQYLDEYGDQVDSRAMSAGEHAIKALASVGLMENVNTRFGRWTEAGNQFREKFNSLRGLASAEESGGIKLVGRPKPEG
;
A
#
# COMPACT_ATOMS: atom_id res chain seq x y z
N MET A 1 -5.98 23.06 18.23
CA MET A 1 -5.19 21.81 18.22
C MET A 1 -4.19 21.94 17.09
N ASN A 2 -2.95 22.29 17.42
CA ASN A 2 -1.92 22.72 16.47
C ASN A 2 -0.92 21.59 16.21
N LYS A 3 -0.87 21.14 14.96
CA LYS A 3 0.32 21.03 14.10
C LYS A 3 0.02 20.00 13.03
N SER A 4 -0.27 20.48 11.83
CA SER A 4 -0.09 19.70 10.61
C SER A 4 1.43 19.58 10.39
N GLU A 5 2.11 18.72 11.16
CA GLU A 5 3.48 18.34 10.79
C GLU A 5 3.35 17.51 9.52
N ALA A 6 3.85 18.07 8.41
CA ALA A 6 4.02 17.31 7.20
C ALA A 6 4.86 16.08 7.54
N LEU A 7 4.33 14.88 7.24
CA LEU A 7 5.03 13.62 7.42
C LEU A 7 6.42 13.71 6.79
N THR A 8 7.45 13.30 7.51
CA THR A 8 8.80 13.19 6.95
C THR A 8 8.85 12.12 5.86
N ASP A 9 9.82 12.20 4.96
CA ASP A 9 10.01 11.18 3.90
C ASP A 9 10.13 9.76 4.46
N ARG A 10 10.73 9.62 5.66
CA ARG A 10 10.88 8.33 6.34
C ARG A 10 9.54 7.81 6.85
N GLU A 11 8.73 8.67 7.47
CA GLU A 11 7.38 8.31 7.93
C GLU A 11 6.48 7.98 6.76
N GLN A 12 6.54 8.76 5.67
CA GLN A 12 5.78 8.48 4.46
C GLN A 12 6.15 7.12 3.86
N LYS A 13 7.45 6.79 3.77
CA LYS A 13 7.92 5.47 3.30
C LYS A 13 7.45 4.34 4.22
N LEU A 14 7.44 4.55 5.53
CA LEU A 14 6.94 3.57 6.50
C LEU A 14 5.44 3.33 6.32
N LEU A 15 4.64 4.38 6.18
CA LEU A 15 3.20 4.28 5.95
C LEU A 15 2.90 3.55 4.65
N ILE A 16 3.64 3.84 3.57
CA ILE A 16 3.53 3.12 2.31
C ILE A 16 3.80 1.61 2.49
N ALA A 17 4.84 1.25 3.26
CA ALA A 17 5.17 -0.15 3.51
C ALA A 17 4.05 -0.87 4.28
N LEU A 18 3.43 -0.19 5.26
CA LEU A 18 2.31 -0.74 6.02
C LEU A 18 1.06 -0.93 5.15
N VAL A 19 0.72 0.06 4.32
CA VAL A 19 -0.41 -0.05 3.37
C VAL A 19 -0.19 -1.24 2.42
N LYS A 20 1.01 -1.38 1.86
CA LYS A 20 1.35 -2.52 1.00
C LYS A 20 1.19 -3.87 1.69
N MET A 21 1.60 -3.94 2.96
CA MET A 21 1.49 -5.17 3.73
C MET A 21 0.02 -5.53 3.94
N VAL A 22 -0.81 -4.54 4.30
CA VAL A 22 -2.26 -4.73 4.46
C VAL A 22 -2.89 -5.22 3.14
N ASP A 23 -2.67 -4.52 2.03
CA ASP A 23 -3.25 -4.87 0.73
C ASP A 23 -2.79 -6.24 0.20
N GLN A 24 -1.57 -6.69 0.54
CA GLN A 24 -1.03 -7.95 0.04
C GLN A 24 -1.42 -9.16 0.88
N TYR A 25 -1.61 -8.99 2.19
CA TYR A 25 -1.67 -10.12 3.12
C TYR A 25 -2.97 -10.24 3.90
N LEU A 26 -3.78 -9.18 3.97
CA LEU A 26 -5.03 -9.17 4.73
C LEU A 26 -6.24 -9.29 3.79
N ASP A 27 -7.34 -9.84 4.33
CA ASP A 27 -8.58 -9.98 3.56
C ASP A 27 -9.49 -8.78 3.80
N GLU A 28 -10.12 -8.29 2.73
CA GLU A 28 -11.20 -7.31 2.82
C GLU A 28 -12.56 -8.02 2.78
N TYR A 29 -13.41 -7.74 3.76
CA TYR A 29 -14.80 -8.18 3.85
C TYR A 29 -15.72 -6.97 3.94
N GLY A 30 -16.20 -6.51 2.79
CA GLY A 30 -17.00 -5.29 2.70
C GLY A 30 -16.16 -4.07 3.07
N ASP A 31 -16.48 -3.44 4.19
CA ASP A 31 -15.80 -2.25 4.70
C ASP A 31 -14.73 -2.56 5.76
N GLN A 32 -14.51 -3.84 6.09
CA GLN A 32 -13.56 -4.26 7.11
C GLN A 32 -12.36 -4.99 6.53
N VAL A 33 -11.20 -4.73 7.13
CA VAL A 33 -9.93 -5.43 6.88
C VAL A 33 -9.70 -6.41 8.02
N ASP A 34 -9.58 -7.68 7.71
CA ASP A 34 -9.34 -8.76 8.66
C ASP A 34 -7.84 -9.07 8.77
N SER A 35 -7.25 -8.87 9.95
CA SER A 35 -5.86 -9.22 10.23
C SER A 35 -5.56 -10.73 10.21
N ARG A 36 -6.60 -11.58 10.15
CA ARG A 36 -6.54 -13.03 10.38
C ARG A 36 -5.94 -13.41 11.73
N ALA A 37 -6.03 -12.51 12.72
CA ALA A 37 -5.33 -12.61 13.99
C ALA A 37 -3.79 -12.75 13.84
N MET A 38 -3.23 -12.28 12.72
CA MET A 38 -1.79 -12.20 12.52
C MET A 38 -1.25 -10.97 13.23
N SER A 39 -0.29 -11.18 14.14
CA SER A 39 0.27 -10.08 14.95
C SER A 39 0.79 -8.92 14.08
N ALA A 40 1.39 -9.19 12.92
CA ALA A 40 1.84 -8.13 12.00
C ALA A 40 0.67 -7.31 11.42
N GLY A 41 -0.45 -7.96 11.08
CA GLY A 41 -1.67 -7.32 10.59
C GLY A 41 -2.31 -6.42 11.65
N GLU A 42 -2.42 -6.93 12.88
CA GLU A 42 -2.97 -6.16 14.01
C GLU A 42 -2.12 -4.93 14.33
N HIS A 43 -0.78 -5.07 14.32
CA HIS A 43 0.13 -3.95 14.52
C HIS A 43 0.03 -2.91 13.41
N ALA A 44 -0.14 -3.33 12.15
CA ALA A 44 -0.30 -2.40 11.04
C ALA A 44 -1.63 -1.63 11.11
N ILE A 45 -2.75 -2.32 11.40
CA ILE A 45 -4.04 -1.66 11.62
C ILE A 45 -3.93 -0.63 12.74
N LYS A 46 -3.28 -0.99 13.86
CA LYS A 46 -3.08 -0.07 14.99
C LYS A 46 -2.20 1.13 14.63
N ALA A 47 -1.12 0.91 13.89
CA ALA A 47 -0.24 1.99 13.45
C ALA A 47 -0.94 2.94 12.48
N LEU A 48 -1.67 2.43 11.49
CA LEU A 48 -2.44 3.23 10.54
C LEU A 48 -3.59 3.97 11.24
N ALA A 49 -4.20 3.37 12.26
CA ALA A 49 -5.21 4.03 13.07
C ALA A 49 -4.66 5.19 13.89
N SER A 50 -3.44 5.07 14.44
CA SER A 50 -2.81 6.16 15.21
C SER A 50 -2.56 7.44 14.39
N VAL A 51 -2.51 7.33 13.06
CA VAL A 51 -2.35 8.46 12.14
C VAL A 51 -3.63 8.83 11.39
N GLY A 52 -4.77 8.22 11.76
CA GLY A 52 -6.08 8.53 11.18
C GLY A 52 -6.36 7.97 9.79
N LEU A 53 -5.51 7.07 9.28
CA LEU A 53 -5.73 6.40 7.99
C LEU A 53 -6.66 5.19 8.11
N MET A 54 -6.82 4.64 9.32
CA MET A 54 -7.79 3.58 9.60
C MET A 54 -8.53 3.85 10.91
N GLU A 55 -9.67 3.21 11.07
CA GLU A 55 -10.33 3.02 12.35
C GLU A 55 -10.02 1.62 12.86
N ASN A 56 -9.76 1.51 14.16
CA ASN A 56 -9.66 0.21 14.82
C ASN A 56 -11.07 -0.22 15.23
N VAL A 57 -11.63 -1.22 14.55
CA VAL A 57 -12.97 -1.74 14.85
C VAL A 57 -12.90 -2.68 16.05
N ASN A 58 -11.85 -3.53 16.10
CA ASN A 58 -11.45 -4.32 17.25
C ASN A 58 -10.02 -4.86 17.07
N THR A 59 -9.57 -5.76 17.93
CA THR A 59 -8.20 -6.32 17.90
C THR A 59 -7.82 -6.98 16.57
N ARG A 60 -8.80 -7.51 15.81
CA ARG A 60 -8.60 -8.22 14.55
C ARG A 60 -8.99 -7.39 13.32
N PHE A 61 -9.95 -6.49 13.45
CA PHE A 61 -10.55 -5.79 12.33
C PHE A 61 -10.23 -4.30 12.32
N GLY A 62 -9.88 -3.78 11.15
CA GLY A 62 -9.76 -2.36 10.86
C GLY A 62 -10.74 -1.92 9.79
N ARG A 63 -10.97 -0.62 9.67
CA ARG A 63 -11.74 -0.02 8.57
C ARG A 63 -10.96 1.15 7.99
N TRP A 64 -10.93 1.30 6.66
CA TRP A 64 -10.29 2.46 6.04
C TRP A 64 -11.10 3.74 6.31
N THR A 65 -10.41 4.80 6.71
CA THR A 65 -11.00 6.14 6.66
C THR A 65 -10.98 6.67 5.24
N GLU A 66 -11.72 7.75 4.98
CA GLU A 66 -11.65 8.46 3.70
C GLU A 66 -10.20 8.92 3.39
N ALA A 67 -9.49 9.45 4.39
CA ALA A 67 -8.09 9.83 4.26
C ALA A 67 -7.18 8.62 3.94
N GLY A 68 -7.46 7.46 4.55
CA GLY A 68 -6.78 6.20 4.24
C GLY A 68 -6.95 5.77 2.79
N ASN A 69 -8.18 5.79 2.30
CA ASN A 69 -8.49 5.45 0.90
C ASN A 69 -7.80 6.42 -0.08
N GLN A 70 -7.89 7.73 0.15
CA GLN A 70 -7.20 8.73 -0.69
C GLN A 70 -5.67 8.55 -0.69
N PHE A 71 -5.09 8.25 0.48
CA PHE A 71 -3.65 7.99 0.60
C PHE A 71 -3.23 6.74 -0.18
N ARG A 72 -4.02 5.66 -0.07
CA ARG A 72 -3.79 4.38 -0.77
C ARG A 72 -3.91 4.55 -2.29
N GLU A 73 -4.94 5.24 -2.75
CA GLU A 73 -5.15 5.53 -4.18
C GLU A 73 -4.00 6.36 -4.76
N LYS A 74 -3.63 7.46 -4.11
CA LYS A 74 -2.49 8.30 -4.54
C LYS A 74 -1.21 7.47 -4.67
N PHE A 75 -0.94 6.56 -3.75
CA PHE A 75 0.21 5.68 -3.82
C PHE A 75 0.13 4.69 -4.99
N ASN A 76 -1.04 4.08 -5.22
CA ASN A 76 -1.24 3.15 -6.33
C ASN A 76 -1.13 3.86 -7.70
N SER A 77 -1.60 5.11 -7.82
CA SER A 77 -1.40 5.93 -9.02
C SER A 77 0.06 6.27 -9.29
N LEU A 78 0.86 6.53 -8.24
CA LEU A 78 2.31 6.75 -8.38
C LEU A 78 3.04 5.48 -8.87
N ARG A 79 2.58 4.29 -8.47
CA ARG A 79 3.07 3.01 -9.04
C ARG A 79 2.70 2.84 -10.50
N GLY A 80 1.51 3.26 -10.92
CA GLY A 80 1.07 3.21 -12.31
C GLY A 80 1.92 4.10 -13.24
N LEU A 81 2.32 5.29 -12.76
CA LEU A 81 3.23 6.18 -13.48
C LEU A 81 4.67 5.64 -13.52
N ALA A 82 5.19 5.12 -12.41
CA ALA A 82 6.52 4.51 -12.38
C ALA A 82 6.63 3.25 -13.25
N SER A 83 5.58 2.43 -13.33
CA SER A 83 5.53 1.26 -14.24
C SER A 83 5.37 1.64 -15.72
N ALA A 84 4.83 2.82 -16.04
CA ALA A 84 4.77 3.30 -17.42
C ALA A 84 6.13 3.80 -17.93
N GLU A 85 6.98 4.36 -17.04
CA GLU A 85 8.33 4.82 -17.40
C GLU A 85 9.35 3.67 -17.56
N GLU A 86 9.16 2.52 -16.89
CA GLU A 86 10.00 1.32 -17.08
C GLU A 86 9.64 0.48 -18.32
N SER A 87 8.59 0.83 -19.07
CA SER A 87 8.21 0.14 -20.31
C SER A 87 8.99 0.62 -21.55
N GLY A 88 10.21 1.13 -21.36
CA GLY A 88 11.19 1.31 -22.43
C GLY A 88 11.80 -0.03 -22.82
N GLY A 89 11.04 -0.85 -23.55
CA GLY A 89 11.42 -2.22 -23.92
C GLY A 89 12.82 -2.34 -24.52
N ILE A 90 13.70 -3.09 -23.85
CA ILE A 90 14.96 -3.56 -24.43
C ILE A 90 14.60 -4.53 -25.56
N LYS A 91 14.71 -4.07 -26.80
CA LYS A 91 14.50 -4.87 -28.00
C LYS A 91 15.71 -5.78 -28.19
N LEU A 92 15.66 -7.00 -27.66
CA LEU A 92 16.63 -8.06 -27.97
C LEU A 92 16.47 -8.49 -29.43
N VAL A 93 17.21 -7.84 -30.35
CA VAL A 93 17.34 -8.28 -31.74
C VAL A 93 18.31 -9.44 -31.83
N GLY A 94 17.80 -10.66 -31.60
CA GLY A 94 18.42 -11.89 -32.05
C GLY A 94 17.69 -12.40 -33.30
N ARG A 95 18.29 -12.29 -34.48
CA ARG A 95 17.81 -13.03 -35.66
C ARG A 95 18.18 -14.51 -35.48
N PRO A 96 17.23 -15.47 -35.57
CA PRO A 96 17.61 -16.87 -35.74
C PRO A 96 18.15 -17.06 -37.16
N LYS A 97 19.31 -17.69 -37.25
CA LYS A 97 19.96 -18.16 -38.48
C LYS A 97 19.17 -19.39 -38.97
N PRO A 98 18.70 -19.46 -40.22
CA PRO A 98 18.14 -20.69 -40.74
C PRO A 98 19.26 -21.69 -41.01
N GLU A 99 19.19 -22.85 -40.37
CA GLU A 99 19.91 -24.06 -40.79
C GLU A 99 19.00 -24.83 -41.74
N GLY A 100 19.52 -25.17 -42.93
CA GLY A 100 18.82 -25.89 -43.99
C GLY A 100 19.32 -25.49 -45.37
#